data_AF-A0ABD5LE54-F1
#
_entry.id   AF-A0ABD5LE54-F1
#
_cell.length_a   1.000
_cell.length_b   1.000
_cell.length_c   1.000
_cell.angle_alpha   90.00
_cell.angle_beta   90.00
_cell.angle_gamma   90.00
#
_symmetry.space_group_name_H-M   'P 1'
#
loop_
_entity.id
_entity.type
_entity.pdbx_description
1 polymer ?
#
loop_
_entity_poly.entity_id
_entity_poly.type
_entity_poly.pdbx_seq_one_letter_code
_entity_poly.pdbx_strand_id
1 'polypeptide(L)'
;MSECLHVSYYHPQWDEKGKCHWKGVGLQHQSLNPEAKCVVPPTKIIPVIFLPGVMGSNLKATSAGSNFLEGDKIWRGDNEIEVYVDWAKLKGQERRELLNPKTTTVDNRGVINSNVYSLITDDGLGDCGTLLQPRKERGWGEILNFSYGNTLSVLQGALLDDWQKAARRRADGKDGISGNPKENGIVRQLCNTVFGTEDKNEDCLTEKEASHFLNFLYPLHVFGYNWLEDNAISAAKLVEYIDKTLRYYQSQDGHGHGLAIEKVILVTHSMGGLV
;
A
#
# COMPACT_ATOMS: atom_id res chain seq x y z
N MET A 1 9.99 -35.26 -30.79
CA MET A 1 9.73 -33.89 -30.28
C MET A 1 10.98 -33.09 -30.60
N SER A 2 10.91 -32.07 -31.46
CA SER A 2 12.09 -31.24 -31.76
C SER A 2 12.45 -30.43 -30.52
N GLU A 3 13.72 -30.46 -30.11
CA GLU A 3 14.20 -29.65 -28.98
C GLU A 3 13.99 -28.15 -29.26
N CYS A 4 13.61 -27.39 -28.24
CA CYS A 4 13.50 -25.93 -28.31
C CYS A 4 14.91 -25.34 -28.41
N LEU A 5 15.18 -24.57 -29.46
CA LEU A 5 16.52 -23.97 -29.70
C LEU A 5 16.61 -22.51 -29.22
N HIS A 6 15.48 -21.89 -28.84
CA HIS A 6 15.45 -20.51 -28.38
C HIS A 6 14.34 -20.26 -27.36
N VAL A 7 14.70 -19.91 -26.12
CA VAL A 7 13.75 -19.50 -25.08
C VAL A 7 13.98 -18.02 -24.75
N SER A 8 12.93 -17.22 -24.81
CA SER A 8 12.94 -15.82 -24.37
C SER A 8 12.01 -15.62 -23.17
N TYR A 9 12.39 -14.71 -22.27
CA TYR A 9 11.64 -14.40 -21.06
C TYR A 9 11.18 -12.94 -21.07
N TYR A 10 9.94 -12.70 -20.66
CA TYR A 10 9.33 -11.37 -20.69
C TYR A 10 8.81 -10.97 -19.31
N HIS A 11 9.25 -9.80 -18.84
CA HIS A 11 8.75 -9.18 -17.63
C HIS A 11 7.37 -8.55 -17.86
N PRO A 12 6.48 -8.60 -16.86
CA PRO A 12 5.23 -7.86 -16.90
C PRO A 12 5.48 -6.34 -16.91
N GLN A 13 4.62 -5.62 -17.63
CA GLN A 13 4.52 -4.16 -17.62
C GLN A 13 3.06 -3.75 -17.41
N TRP A 14 2.82 -2.54 -16.94
CA TRP A 14 1.50 -2.03 -16.60
C TRP A 14 1.18 -0.74 -17.36
N ASP A 15 -0.03 -0.64 -17.89
CA ASP A 15 -0.53 0.63 -18.42
C ASP A 15 -0.91 1.60 -17.28
N GLU A 16 -1.44 2.78 -17.63
CA GLU A 16 -1.88 3.81 -16.66
C GLU A 16 -3.01 3.34 -15.74
N LYS A 17 -3.75 2.30 -16.13
CA LYS A 17 -4.81 1.68 -15.33
C LYS A 17 -4.31 0.41 -14.63
N GLY A 18 -3.01 0.13 -14.60
CA GLY A 18 -2.49 -1.07 -13.94
C GLY A 18 -2.87 -2.37 -14.62
N LYS A 19 -3.23 -2.37 -15.91
CA LYS A 19 -3.44 -3.61 -16.67
C LYS A 19 -2.09 -4.13 -17.15
N CYS A 20 -1.78 -5.36 -16.77
CA CYS A 20 -0.57 -6.07 -17.14
C CYS A 20 -0.57 -6.44 -18.64
N HIS A 21 0.56 -6.21 -19.29
CA HIS A 21 0.87 -6.65 -20.64
C HIS A 21 2.37 -6.96 -20.77
N TRP A 22 2.78 -7.66 -21.82
CA TRP A 22 4.20 -7.94 -22.12
C TRP A 22 4.59 -7.23 -23.42
N LYS A 23 5.69 -6.48 -23.39
CA LYS A 23 6.22 -5.80 -24.59
C LYS A 23 7.38 -6.58 -25.20
N GLY A 24 7.59 -6.40 -26.51
CA GLY A 24 8.77 -6.93 -27.20
C GLY A 24 8.73 -8.42 -27.49
N VAL A 25 7.56 -9.06 -27.43
CA VAL A 25 7.40 -10.47 -27.83
C VAL A 25 7.56 -10.56 -29.35
N GLY A 26 8.74 -11.01 -29.78
CA GLY A 26 9.12 -11.07 -31.19
C GLY A 26 8.73 -12.39 -31.85
N LEU A 27 8.39 -12.33 -33.14
CA LEU A 27 8.21 -13.53 -33.96
C LEU A 27 9.57 -14.11 -34.34
N GLN A 28 9.68 -15.43 -34.36
CA GLN A 28 10.88 -16.18 -34.71
C GLN A 28 10.52 -17.25 -35.74
N HIS A 29 11.47 -17.64 -36.59
CA HIS A 29 11.22 -18.65 -37.63
C HIS A 29 10.87 -20.00 -37.00
N GLN A 30 9.87 -20.70 -37.54
CA GLN A 30 9.33 -21.95 -36.97
C GLN A 30 10.39 -23.04 -36.76
N SER A 31 11.46 -23.06 -37.57
CA SER A 31 12.54 -24.04 -37.45
C SER A 31 13.34 -23.93 -36.15
N LEU A 32 13.26 -22.80 -35.46
CA LEU A 32 13.91 -22.60 -34.16
C LEU A 32 13.11 -23.18 -32.99
N ASN A 33 11.87 -23.63 -33.25
CA ASN A 33 10.91 -24.06 -32.24
C ASN A 33 10.90 -23.12 -31.01
N PRO A 34 10.71 -21.80 -31.21
CA PRO A 34 10.94 -20.78 -30.18
C PRO A 34 9.87 -20.82 -29.09
N GLU A 35 10.28 -20.64 -27.84
CA GLU A 35 9.38 -20.53 -26.68
C GLU A 35 9.49 -19.13 -26.06
N ALA A 36 8.36 -18.44 -25.91
CA ALA A 36 8.27 -17.16 -25.20
C ALA A 36 7.61 -17.37 -23.83
N LYS A 37 8.35 -17.14 -22.76
CA LYS A 37 7.87 -17.28 -21.38
C LYS A 37 7.51 -15.92 -20.80
N CYS A 38 6.21 -15.65 -20.74
CA CYS A 38 5.66 -14.45 -20.11
C CYS A 38 5.48 -14.67 -18.61
N VAL A 39 6.22 -13.93 -17.78
CA VAL A 39 6.10 -14.05 -16.32
C VAL A 39 4.81 -13.36 -15.87
N VAL A 40 3.92 -14.13 -15.23
CA VAL A 40 2.62 -13.65 -14.76
C VAL A 40 2.75 -13.08 -13.33
N PRO A 41 2.38 -11.81 -13.11
CA PRO A 41 2.35 -11.23 -11.76
C PRO A 41 1.11 -11.70 -10.99
N PRO A 42 1.00 -11.41 -9.68
CA PRO A 42 -0.25 -11.62 -8.95
C PRO A 42 -1.40 -10.88 -9.62
N THR A 43 -2.48 -11.58 -9.94
CA THR A 43 -3.64 -11.01 -10.63
C THR A 43 -4.79 -10.69 -9.70
N LYS A 44 -4.83 -11.29 -8.50
CA LYS A 44 -5.87 -11.06 -7.49
C LYS A 44 -5.45 -9.94 -6.55
N ILE A 45 -6.38 -9.11 -6.11
CA ILE A 45 -6.09 -7.97 -5.24
C ILE A 45 -6.76 -8.15 -3.89
N ILE A 46 -6.01 -7.92 -2.80
CA ILE A 46 -6.53 -7.78 -1.43
C ILE A 46 -6.00 -6.45 -0.89
N PRO A 47 -6.83 -5.39 -0.86
CA PRO A 47 -6.40 -4.11 -0.29
C PRO A 47 -6.05 -4.26 1.19
N VAL A 48 -4.95 -3.63 1.59
CA VAL A 48 -4.56 -3.47 3.00
C VAL A 48 -4.90 -2.04 3.38
N ILE A 49 -5.73 -1.80 4.38
CA ILE A 49 -6.13 -0.45 4.79
C ILE A 49 -5.52 -0.17 6.16
N PHE A 50 -4.65 0.83 6.21
CA PHE A 50 -4.03 1.31 7.42
C PHE A 50 -4.91 2.37 8.11
N LEU A 51 -5.13 2.20 9.40
CA LEU A 51 -5.80 3.17 10.27
C LEU A 51 -4.80 3.73 11.29
N PRO A 52 -4.55 5.05 11.29
CA PRO A 52 -3.64 5.65 12.25
C PRO A 52 -4.23 5.67 13.66
N GLY A 53 -3.42 6.07 14.65
CA GLY A 53 -3.84 6.17 16.04
C GLY A 53 -4.30 7.56 16.48
N VAL A 54 -4.25 7.78 17.79
CA VAL A 54 -4.54 9.07 18.43
C VAL A 54 -3.75 10.19 17.78
N MET A 55 -4.46 11.25 17.35
CA MET A 55 -3.88 12.40 16.65
C MET A 55 -3.08 12.03 15.39
N GLY A 56 -3.30 10.85 14.83
CA GLY A 56 -2.46 10.28 13.78
C GLY A 56 -2.86 10.69 12.35
N SER A 57 -3.99 11.38 12.19
CA SER A 57 -4.46 11.92 10.91
C SER A 57 -4.31 13.44 10.85
N ASN A 58 -3.92 13.97 9.69
CA ASN A 58 -3.93 15.40 9.40
C ASN A 58 -5.36 15.93 9.35
N LEU A 59 -5.61 17.12 9.89
CA LEU A 59 -6.90 17.80 9.90
C LEU A 59 -6.82 19.21 9.29
N LYS A 60 -7.89 19.62 8.62
CA LYS A 60 -8.12 20.97 8.11
C LYS A 60 -9.47 21.51 8.55
N ALA A 61 -9.62 22.83 8.49
CA ALA A 61 -10.86 23.52 8.76
C ALA A 61 -11.90 23.22 7.67
N THR A 62 -13.15 22.99 8.07
CA THR A 62 -14.31 22.91 7.15
C THR A 62 -15.08 24.23 7.06
N SER A 63 -14.72 25.22 7.87
CA SER A 63 -15.32 26.56 7.89
C SER A 63 -14.34 27.56 8.49
N ALA A 64 -14.46 28.84 8.14
CA ALA A 64 -13.66 29.89 8.76
C ALA A 64 -13.98 30.03 10.26
N GLY A 65 -12.95 30.39 11.04
CA GLY A 65 -13.05 30.74 12.46
C GLY A 65 -12.51 32.13 12.72
N SER A 66 -12.15 32.42 13.98
CA SER A 66 -11.69 33.74 14.39
C SER A 66 -10.39 34.16 13.69
N ASN A 67 -9.46 33.22 13.47
CA ASN A 67 -8.10 33.48 12.97
C ASN A 67 -7.66 32.51 11.85
N PHE A 68 -8.58 31.76 11.24
CA PHE A 68 -8.30 30.81 10.17
C PHE A 68 -9.45 30.75 9.18
N LEU A 69 -9.16 30.37 7.94
CA LEU A 69 -10.11 30.23 6.86
C LEU A 69 -10.51 28.77 6.65
N GLU A 70 -11.58 28.56 5.90
CA GLU A 70 -11.94 27.23 5.42
C GLU A 70 -10.78 26.63 4.61
N GLY A 71 -10.46 25.37 4.88
CA GLY A 71 -9.38 24.66 4.23
C GLY A 71 -7.99 24.93 4.81
N ASP A 72 -7.85 25.80 5.81
CA ASP A 72 -6.57 25.99 6.52
C ASP A 72 -6.15 24.71 7.25
N LYS A 73 -4.83 24.50 7.33
CA LYS A 73 -4.25 23.39 8.10
C LYS A 73 -4.54 23.61 9.59
N ILE A 74 -5.12 22.61 10.25
CA ILE A 74 -5.40 22.63 11.68
C ILE A 74 -4.36 21.79 12.42
N TRP A 75 -4.23 20.53 12.02
CA TRP A 75 -3.26 19.58 12.59
C TRP A 75 -2.55 18.90 11.43
N ARG A 76 -1.23 19.05 11.30
CA ARG A 76 -0.52 18.60 10.09
C ARG A 76 0.90 18.13 10.39
N GLY A 77 1.14 16.83 10.26
CA GLY A 77 2.42 16.20 10.58
C GLY A 77 3.44 16.16 9.48
N ASP A 78 3.68 17.30 8.81
CA ASP A 78 4.71 17.40 7.78
C ASP A 78 6.12 17.42 8.40
N ASN A 79 6.26 18.08 9.56
CA ASN A 79 7.50 18.17 10.32
C ASN A 79 7.20 18.24 11.83
N GLU A 80 7.82 17.37 12.62
CA GLU A 80 7.58 17.27 14.07
C GLU A 80 7.92 18.56 14.84
N ILE A 81 9.04 19.19 14.51
CA ILE A 81 9.51 20.42 15.18
C ILE A 81 8.57 21.58 14.84
N GLU A 82 8.16 21.72 13.58
CA GLU A 82 7.22 22.76 13.17
C GLU A 82 5.87 22.60 13.87
N VAL A 83 5.33 21.38 13.92
CA VAL A 83 4.10 21.09 14.67
C VAL A 83 4.24 21.49 16.13
N TYR A 84 5.32 21.07 16.79
CA TYR A 84 5.54 21.42 18.20
C TYR A 84 5.59 22.94 18.40
N VAL A 85 6.35 23.66 17.57
CA VAL A 85 6.53 25.11 17.67
C VAL A 85 5.23 25.87 17.38
N ASP A 86 4.46 25.45 16.37
CA ASP A 86 3.18 26.07 16.01
C ASP A 86 2.16 25.91 17.15
N TRP A 87 2.06 24.71 17.73
CA TRP A 87 1.12 24.43 18.81
C TRP A 87 1.53 25.02 20.16
N ALA A 88 2.83 25.11 20.45
CA ALA A 88 3.35 25.70 21.69
C ALA A 88 2.98 27.19 21.84
N LYS A 89 2.84 27.93 20.72
CA LYS A 89 2.48 29.36 20.71
C LYS A 89 0.98 29.61 20.98
N LEU A 90 0.12 28.63 20.71
CA LEU A 90 -1.32 28.77 20.82
C LEU A 90 -1.79 28.73 22.28
N LYS A 91 -2.74 29.61 22.61
CA LYS A 91 -3.43 29.65 23.91
C LYS A 91 -4.59 28.66 23.94
N GLY A 92 -5.10 28.40 25.16
CA GLY A 92 -6.19 27.43 25.37
C GLY A 92 -7.46 27.72 24.55
N GLN A 93 -7.84 29.00 24.41
CA GLN A 93 -9.01 29.38 23.59
C GLN A 93 -8.79 29.08 22.11
N GLU A 94 -7.62 29.40 21.56
CA GLU A 94 -7.28 29.15 20.15
C GLU A 94 -7.23 27.65 19.88
N ARG A 95 -6.58 26.86 20.75
CA ARG A 95 -6.55 25.39 20.63
C ARG A 95 -7.95 24.78 20.65
N ARG A 96 -8.83 25.28 21.53
CA ARG A 96 -10.22 24.81 21.62
C ARG A 96 -11.04 25.12 20.37
N GLU A 97 -10.80 26.28 19.76
CA GLU A 97 -11.47 26.67 18.52
C GLU A 97 -10.99 25.84 17.32
N LEU A 98 -9.68 25.63 17.22
CA LEU A 98 -9.04 24.83 16.17
C LEU A 98 -9.41 23.34 16.28
N LEU A 99 -9.31 22.74 17.47
CA LEU A 99 -9.61 21.32 17.72
C LEU A 99 -11.09 21.08 18.02
N ASN A 100 -11.94 21.40 17.05
CA ASN A 100 -13.37 21.16 17.14
C ASN A 100 -13.82 20.11 16.13
N PRO A 101 -14.41 18.98 16.57
CA PRO A 101 -14.82 17.89 15.67
C PRO A 101 -15.87 18.32 14.62
N LYS A 102 -16.66 19.35 14.92
CA LYS A 102 -17.71 19.83 14.01
C LYS A 102 -17.19 20.72 12.88
N THR A 103 -15.99 21.26 13.03
CA THR A 103 -15.41 22.23 12.08
C THR A 103 -14.08 21.74 11.51
N THR A 104 -13.78 20.45 11.67
CA THR A 104 -12.56 19.82 11.19
C THR A 104 -12.88 18.58 10.35
N THR A 105 -12.04 18.33 9.36
CA THR A 105 -12.08 17.11 8.55
C THR A 105 -10.67 16.68 8.19
N VAL A 106 -10.53 15.44 7.72
CA VAL A 106 -9.25 14.89 7.29
C VAL A 106 -8.63 15.74 6.17
N ASP A 107 -7.34 15.94 6.26
CA ASP A 107 -6.58 16.72 5.29
C ASP A 107 -5.55 15.84 4.58
N ASN A 108 -5.92 15.38 3.38
CA ASN A 108 -5.10 14.51 2.52
C ASN A 108 -3.93 15.20 1.79
N ARG A 109 -3.65 16.47 2.10
CA ARG A 109 -2.59 17.26 1.47
C ARG A 109 -1.25 17.21 2.24
N GLY A 110 -1.08 16.26 3.17
CA GLY A 110 0.15 16.14 3.95
C GLY A 110 1.31 15.65 3.10
N VAL A 111 2.53 15.83 3.60
CA VAL A 111 3.74 15.27 2.99
C VAL A 111 3.61 13.75 2.92
N ILE A 112 3.99 13.16 1.78
CA ILE A 112 4.04 11.72 1.58
C ILE A 112 5.51 11.32 1.51
N ASN A 113 5.91 10.36 2.34
CA ASN A 113 7.25 9.79 2.29
C ASN A 113 7.53 9.24 0.88
N SER A 114 8.66 9.63 0.28
CA SER A 114 9.03 9.26 -1.10
C SER A 114 9.96 8.04 -1.19
N ASN A 115 10.31 7.40 -0.06
CA ASN A 115 11.18 6.22 -0.07
C ASN A 115 10.42 5.04 -0.68
N VAL A 116 11.03 4.40 -1.68
CA VAL A 116 10.51 3.20 -2.34
C VAL A 116 11.44 2.03 -2.00
N TYR A 117 10.87 0.97 -1.44
CA TYR A 117 11.60 -0.23 -1.03
C TYR A 117 11.33 -1.46 -1.92
N SER A 118 10.33 -1.39 -2.80
CA SER A 118 10.01 -2.44 -3.77
C SER A 118 10.91 -2.36 -5.00
N LEU A 119 11.08 -3.48 -5.71
CA LEU A 119 11.87 -3.55 -6.96
C LEU A 119 11.18 -2.84 -8.13
N ILE A 120 9.85 -2.89 -8.17
CA ILE A 120 9.00 -2.10 -9.06
C ILE A 120 8.30 -1.07 -8.17
N THR A 121 8.37 0.20 -8.56
CA THR A 121 7.79 1.31 -7.76
C THR A 121 6.32 1.05 -7.42
N ASP A 122 5.94 1.42 -6.20
CA ASP A 122 4.55 1.39 -5.73
C ASP A 122 3.84 2.76 -5.83
N ASP A 123 4.55 3.80 -6.27
CA ASP A 123 4.03 5.18 -6.29
C ASP A 123 3.77 5.68 -7.73
N GLY A 124 2.79 5.08 -8.40
CA GLY A 124 2.40 5.49 -9.74
C GLY A 124 3.35 4.99 -10.84
N LEU A 125 3.64 5.85 -11.82
CA LEU A 125 4.41 5.51 -13.01
C LEU A 125 5.90 5.26 -12.66
N GLY A 126 6.40 4.06 -13.00
CA GLY A 126 7.84 3.76 -12.99
C GLY A 126 8.31 3.00 -14.22
N ASP A 127 9.47 2.35 -14.10
CA ASP A 127 10.17 1.69 -15.22
C ASP A 127 9.34 0.60 -15.91
N CYS A 128 8.51 -0.11 -15.15
CA CYS A 128 7.60 -1.13 -15.67
C CYS A 128 6.18 -0.59 -15.93
N GLY A 129 5.95 0.72 -15.83
CA GLY A 129 4.63 1.34 -15.91
C GLY A 129 3.98 1.56 -14.54
N THR A 130 2.64 1.62 -14.50
CA THR A 130 1.89 2.00 -13.28
C THR A 130 1.38 0.76 -12.55
N LEU A 131 2.24 0.10 -11.77
CA LEU A 131 1.87 -1.12 -11.02
C LEU A 131 0.74 -0.84 -10.02
N LEU A 132 0.89 0.21 -9.20
CA LEU A 132 -0.11 0.68 -8.25
C LEU A 132 -0.44 2.15 -8.52
N GLN A 133 -1.63 2.57 -8.12
CA GLN A 133 -1.99 3.99 -8.10
C GLN A 133 -1.02 4.79 -7.20
N PRO A 134 -0.79 6.08 -7.51
CA PRO A 134 0.02 6.95 -6.68
C PRO A 134 -0.42 6.89 -5.21
N ARG A 135 0.55 6.94 -4.29
CA ARG A 135 0.33 6.90 -2.83
C ARG A 135 -0.69 7.94 -2.36
N LYS A 136 -0.71 9.11 -3.02
CA LYS A 136 -1.70 10.17 -2.78
C LYS A 136 -3.14 9.69 -3.01
N GLU A 137 -3.40 8.99 -4.11
CA GLU A 137 -4.72 8.44 -4.44
C GLU A 137 -5.12 7.30 -3.48
N ARG A 138 -4.12 6.68 -2.84
CA ARG A 138 -4.30 5.67 -1.78
C ARG A 138 -4.41 6.28 -0.37
N GLY A 139 -4.51 7.59 -0.24
CA GLY A 139 -4.76 8.29 1.04
C GLY A 139 -3.51 8.58 1.88
N TRP A 140 -2.29 8.35 1.36
CA TRP A 140 -1.08 8.45 2.18
C TRP A 140 -0.76 9.86 2.70
N GLY A 141 -1.38 10.90 2.12
CA GLY A 141 -1.25 12.28 2.63
C GLY A 141 -2.15 12.58 3.84
N GLU A 142 -2.96 11.63 4.30
CA GLU A 142 -3.90 11.81 5.42
C GLU A 142 -3.26 11.56 6.79
N ILE A 143 -2.08 10.94 6.84
CA ILE A 143 -1.36 10.57 8.07
C ILE A 143 -0.29 11.59 8.45
N LEU A 144 0.10 11.57 9.73
CA LEU A 144 1.29 12.26 10.21
C LEU A 144 2.54 11.58 9.63
N ASN A 145 3.17 12.21 8.63
CA ASN A 145 4.29 11.64 7.89
C ASN A 145 5.47 11.28 8.79
N PHE A 146 5.79 12.15 9.77
CA PHE A 146 6.88 11.89 10.71
C PHE A 146 6.64 10.66 11.61
N SER A 147 5.39 10.26 11.85
CA SER A 147 5.05 9.09 12.67
C SER A 147 4.92 7.81 11.86
N TYR A 148 4.26 7.87 10.70
CA TYR A 148 3.86 6.68 9.97
C TYR A 148 4.51 6.56 8.59
N GLY A 149 4.96 7.65 7.98
CA GLY A 149 5.33 7.70 6.56
C GLY A 149 6.37 6.66 6.17
N ASN A 150 7.49 6.58 6.90
CA ASN A 150 8.53 5.59 6.61
C ASN A 150 8.05 4.15 6.86
N THR A 151 7.30 3.93 7.93
CA THR A 151 6.76 2.60 8.28
C THR A 151 5.81 2.09 7.21
N LEU A 152 4.95 2.95 6.66
CA LEU A 152 4.06 2.58 5.56
C LEU A 152 4.83 2.29 4.26
N SER A 153 5.88 3.07 3.96
CA SER A 153 6.79 2.77 2.84
C SER A 153 7.46 1.40 2.99
N VAL A 154 7.95 1.06 4.18
CA VAL A 154 8.55 -0.25 4.48
C VAL A 154 7.51 -1.36 4.35
N LEU A 155 6.31 -1.18 4.91
CA LEU A 155 5.22 -2.14 4.84
C LEU A 155 4.81 -2.43 3.39
N GLN A 156 4.60 -1.39 2.58
CA GLN A 156 4.26 -1.57 1.17
C GLN A 156 5.36 -2.29 0.39
N GLY A 157 6.63 -1.99 0.70
CA GLY A 157 7.77 -2.71 0.14
C GLY A 157 7.72 -4.21 0.49
N ALA A 158 7.56 -4.54 1.77
CA ALA A 158 7.46 -5.93 2.23
C ALA A 158 6.28 -6.69 1.60
N LEU A 159 5.13 -6.02 1.44
CA LEU A 159 3.94 -6.58 0.79
C LEU A 159 4.14 -6.92 -0.70
N LEU A 160 5.15 -6.33 -1.36
CA LEU A 160 5.45 -6.56 -2.77
C LEU A 160 6.71 -7.41 -3.01
N ASP A 161 7.59 -7.52 -2.01
CA ASP A 161 8.94 -8.05 -2.18
C ASP A 161 8.99 -9.51 -2.69
N ASP A 162 8.21 -10.40 -2.07
CA ASP A 162 8.21 -11.84 -2.39
C ASP A 162 7.86 -12.14 -3.84
N TRP A 163 6.76 -11.59 -4.34
CA TRP A 163 6.34 -11.87 -5.72
C TRP A 163 7.24 -11.15 -6.73
N GLN A 164 7.72 -9.94 -6.44
CA GLN A 164 8.60 -9.21 -7.35
C GLN A 164 9.95 -9.91 -7.50
N LYS A 165 10.56 -10.38 -6.40
CA LYS A 165 11.77 -11.19 -6.45
C LYS A 165 11.54 -12.50 -7.21
N ALA A 166 10.44 -13.20 -6.93
CA ALA A 166 10.11 -14.43 -7.65
C ALA A 166 9.91 -14.19 -9.15
N ALA A 167 9.21 -13.12 -9.54
CA ALA A 167 9.00 -12.74 -10.93
C ALA A 167 10.31 -12.40 -11.64
N ARG A 168 11.20 -11.62 -10.99
CA ARG A 168 12.53 -11.30 -11.53
C ARG A 168 13.36 -12.55 -11.76
N ARG A 169 13.39 -13.47 -10.80
CA ARG A 169 14.12 -14.75 -10.94
C ARG A 169 13.59 -15.60 -12.09
N ARG A 170 12.26 -15.70 -12.24
CA ARG A 170 11.64 -16.43 -13.35
C ARG A 170 12.00 -15.82 -14.69
N ALA A 171 12.10 -14.50 -14.77
CA ALA A 171 12.52 -13.81 -15.98
C ALA A 171 14.01 -13.99 -16.29
N ASP A 172 14.85 -14.24 -15.27
CA ASP A 172 16.25 -14.66 -15.45
C ASP A 172 16.38 -16.16 -15.83
N GLY A 173 15.28 -16.86 -16.08
CA GLY A 173 15.25 -18.30 -16.38
C GLY A 173 15.56 -19.20 -15.18
N LYS A 174 15.41 -18.69 -13.95
CA LYS A 174 15.63 -19.43 -12.70
C LYS A 174 14.30 -19.79 -12.03
N ASP A 175 14.36 -20.70 -11.07
CA ASP A 175 13.23 -20.96 -10.17
C ASP A 175 12.87 -19.69 -9.38
N GLY A 176 11.56 -19.47 -9.20
CA GLY A 176 11.03 -18.31 -8.47
C GLY A 176 11.43 -18.27 -7.00
N ILE A 177 11.79 -19.43 -6.42
CA ILE A 177 12.32 -19.54 -5.06
C ILE A 177 13.80 -19.89 -5.15
N SER A 178 14.62 -19.17 -4.40
CA SER A 178 16.05 -19.48 -4.25
C SER A 178 16.28 -20.54 -3.18
N GLY A 179 17.26 -21.41 -3.44
CA GLY A 179 17.84 -22.27 -2.40
C GLY A 179 18.63 -21.48 -1.34
N ASN A 180 18.98 -20.22 -1.60
CA ASN A 180 19.54 -19.30 -0.61
C ASN A 180 18.42 -18.44 0.00
N PRO A 181 18.02 -18.65 1.28
CA PRO A 181 16.89 -17.95 1.88
C PRO A 181 16.98 -16.42 1.84
N LYS A 182 18.20 -15.85 1.90
CA LYS A 182 18.41 -14.39 1.88
C LYS A 182 18.06 -13.72 0.55
N GLU A 183 17.98 -14.51 -0.53
CA GLU A 183 17.57 -14.03 -1.85
C GLU A 183 16.05 -14.03 -2.06
N ASN A 184 15.31 -14.69 -1.16
CA ASN A 184 13.85 -14.74 -1.20
C ASN A 184 13.25 -13.44 -0.62
N GLY A 185 11.92 -13.30 -0.74
CA GLY A 185 11.25 -12.13 -0.19
C GLY A 185 11.14 -12.15 1.34
N ILE A 186 10.91 -10.97 1.92
CA ILE A 186 10.84 -10.77 3.36
C ILE A 186 9.82 -11.70 4.01
N VAL A 187 8.61 -11.85 3.46
CA VAL A 187 7.56 -12.70 4.07
C VAL A 187 8.02 -14.15 4.14
N ARG A 188 8.60 -14.68 3.06
CA ARG A 188 9.16 -16.04 3.08
C ARG A 188 10.35 -16.20 4.02
N GLN A 189 11.18 -15.16 4.18
CA GLN A 189 12.29 -15.21 5.14
C GLN A 189 11.81 -15.36 6.60
N LEU A 190 10.56 -15.00 6.90
CA LEU A 190 9.95 -15.18 8.22
C LEU A 190 9.32 -16.56 8.42
N CYS A 191 9.33 -17.45 7.41
CA CYS A 191 8.77 -18.79 7.56
C CYS A 191 9.47 -19.57 8.67
N ASN A 192 8.69 -20.31 9.45
CA ASN A 192 9.15 -21.11 10.60
C ASN A 192 9.89 -20.29 11.68
N THR A 193 9.70 -18.98 11.72
CA THR A 193 10.25 -18.10 12.76
C THR A 193 9.24 -17.92 13.89
N VAL A 194 9.68 -18.17 15.12
CA VAL A 194 8.93 -17.87 16.34
C VAL A 194 9.30 -16.46 16.81
N PHE A 195 8.31 -15.60 17.00
CA PHE A 195 8.50 -14.22 17.45
C PHE A 195 8.43 -14.07 18.98
N GLY A 196 8.03 -15.12 19.70
CA GLY A 196 7.99 -15.10 21.17
C GLY A 196 6.80 -14.29 21.67
N THR A 197 5.64 -14.51 21.05
CA THR A 197 4.37 -13.86 21.43
C THR A 197 3.87 -14.35 22.78
N GLU A 198 2.84 -13.67 23.32
CA GLU A 198 2.18 -14.10 24.56
C GLU A 198 1.36 -15.40 24.39
N ASP A 199 1.12 -15.83 23.13
CA ASP A 199 0.46 -17.09 22.85
C ASP A 199 1.42 -18.26 23.09
N LYS A 200 1.01 -19.18 23.97
CA LYS A 200 1.79 -20.38 24.30
C LYS A 200 1.85 -21.38 23.14
N ASN A 201 0.95 -21.26 22.16
CA ASN A 201 0.88 -22.09 20.96
C ASN A 201 1.07 -21.24 19.70
N GLU A 202 2.08 -20.36 19.70
CA GLU A 202 2.37 -19.50 18.55
C GLU A 202 2.59 -20.32 17.27
N ASP A 203 1.66 -20.18 16.33
CA ASP A 203 1.79 -20.74 14.99
C ASP A 203 2.78 -19.92 14.17
N CYS A 204 3.73 -20.61 13.54
CA CYS A 204 4.66 -19.99 12.62
C CYS A 204 4.08 -19.91 11.21
N LEU A 205 4.44 -18.86 10.47
CA LEU A 205 4.17 -18.78 9.04
C LEU A 205 4.81 -19.97 8.32
N THR A 206 4.01 -20.69 7.53
CA THR A 206 4.47 -21.86 6.77
C THR A 206 4.87 -21.51 5.34
N GLU A 207 5.71 -22.34 4.73
CA GLU A 207 6.08 -22.22 3.30
C GLU A 207 4.87 -22.28 2.36
N LYS A 208 3.82 -23.00 2.77
CA LYS A 208 2.57 -23.10 2.02
C LYS A 208 1.81 -21.78 2.04
N GLU A 209 1.72 -21.12 3.20
CA GLU A 209 1.09 -19.81 3.34
C GLU A 209 1.89 -18.73 2.63
N ALA A 210 3.21 -18.72 2.76
CA ALA A 210 4.06 -17.80 1.99
C ALA A 210 3.95 -18.02 0.48
N SER A 211 3.71 -19.26 0.02
CA SER A 211 3.43 -19.54 -1.39
C SER A 211 2.03 -19.11 -1.81
N HIS A 212 1.06 -19.17 -0.90
CA HIS A 212 -0.28 -18.67 -1.14
C HIS A 212 -0.29 -17.14 -1.27
N PHE A 213 0.47 -16.45 -0.41
CA PHE A 213 0.66 -15.00 -0.39
C PHE A 213 1.09 -14.44 -1.76
N LEU A 214 1.96 -15.17 -2.50
CA LEU A 214 2.41 -14.79 -3.85
C LEU A 214 1.30 -14.63 -4.89
N ASN A 215 0.09 -15.13 -4.63
CA ASN A 215 -1.01 -15.07 -5.60
C ASN A 215 -1.80 -13.76 -5.54
N PHE A 216 -1.49 -12.89 -4.58
CA PHE A 216 -2.23 -11.65 -4.36
C PHE A 216 -1.32 -10.43 -4.44
N LEU A 217 -1.88 -9.32 -4.92
CA LEU A 217 -1.32 -7.99 -4.86
C LEU A 217 -1.98 -7.25 -3.69
N TYR A 218 -1.16 -6.62 -2.85
CA TYR A 218 -1.59 -5.97 -1.62
C TYR A 218 -1.34 -4.46 -1.68
N PRO A 219 -2.19 -3.68 -2.38
CA PRO A 219 -2.09 -2.23 -2.34
C PRO A 219 -2.40 -1.73 -0.93
N LEU A 220 -1.48 -0.97 -0.35
CA LEU A 220 -1.64 -0.33 0.94
C LEU A 220 -2.39 0.99 0.79
N HIS A 221 -3.56 1.06 1.37
CA HIS A 221 -4.38 2.24 1.51
C HIS A 221 -4.24 2.82 2.90
N VAL A 222 -4.56 4.08 3.03
CA VAL A 222 -4.65 4.79 4.30
C VAL A 222 -6.06 5.33 4.41
N PHE A 223 -6.65 5.11 5.57
CA PHE A 223 -7.89 5.75 5.97
C PHE A 223 -7.59 6.64 7.18
N GLY A 224 -7.29 7.91 6.91
CA GLY A 224 -7.29 8.93 7.95
C GLY A 224 -8.73 9.20 8.39
N TYR A 225 -8.90 9.45 9.68
CA TYR A 225 -10.19 9.80 10.27
C TYR A 225 -10.06 11.03 11.18
N ASN A 226 -11.17 11.72 11.42
CA ASN A 226 -11.18 12.85 12.35
C ASN A 226 -11.13 12.32 13.78
N TRP A 227 -9.94 12.20 14.34
CA TRP A 227 -9.71 11.66 15.68
C TRP A 227 -10.30 12.51 16.83
N LEU A 228 -10.91 13.67 16.54
CA LEU A 228 -11.71 14.45 17.49
C LEU A 228 -13.17 13.97 17.57
N GLU A 229 -13.66 13.26 16.54
CA GLU A 229 -15.05 12.80 16.45
C GLU A 229 -15.26 11.44 17.11
N ASP A 230 -16.52 11.01 17.23
CA ASP A 230 -16.85 9.70 17.77
C ASP A 230 -16.30 8.59 16.85
N ASN A 231 -15.65 7.57 17.43
CA ASN A 231 -15.12 6.44 16.68
C ASN A 231 -16.20 5.71 15.88
N ALA A 232 -17.45 5.65 16.37
CA ALA A 232 -18.56 5.02 15.64
C ALA A 232 -18.89 5.76 14.33
N ILE A 233 -18.73 7.09 14.30
CA ILE A 233 -18.89 7.89 13.09
C ILE A 233 -17.72 7.62 12.13
N SER A 234 -16.50 7.54 12.65
CA SER A 234 -15.32 7.18 11.86
C SER A 234 -15.44 5.78 11.26
N ALA A 235 -15.99 4.81 12.02
CA ALA A 235 -16.22 3.45 11.57
C ALA A 235 -17.23 3.38 10.41
N ALA A 236 -18.32 4.15 10.49
CA ALA A 236 -19.29 4.23 9.38
C ALA A 236 -18.63 4.76 8.09
N LYS A 237 -17.77 5.77 8.19
CA LYS A 237 -16.99 6.29 7.05
C LYS A 237 -15.95 5.29 6.54
N LEU A 238 -15.36 4.47 7.42
CA LEU A 238 -14.45 3.39 7.03
C LEU A 238 -15.19 2.36 6.17
N VAL A 239 -16.42 1.98 6.52
CA VAL A 239 -17.24 1.06 5.71
C VAL A 239 -17.44 1.63 4.30
N GLU A 240 -17.80 2.90 4.18
CA GLU A 240 -17.94 3.56 2.86
C GLU A 240 -16.63 3.57 2.07
N TYR A 241 -15.50 3.78 2.74
CA TYR A 241 -14.17 3.74 2.13
C TYR A 241 -13.80 2.34 1.65
N ILE A 242 -14.07 1.29 2.44
CA ILE A 242 -13.86 -0.11 2.06
C ILE A 242 -14.68 -0.43 0.80
N ASP A 243 -15.98 -0.11 0.81
CA ASP A 243 -16.87 -0.37 -0.34
C ASP A 243 -16.42 0.38 -1.59
N LYS A 244 -15.95 1.62 -1.45
CA LYS A 244 -15.38 2.39 -2.56
C LYS A 244 -14.11 1.73 -3.09
N THR A 245 -13.23 1.27 -2.20
CA THR A 245 -11.94 0.67 -2.55
C THR A 245 -12.13 -0.66 -3.28
N LEU A 246 -13.01 -1.53 -2.77
CA LEU A 246 -13.35 -2.80 -3.42
C LEU A 246 -13.96 -2.58 -4.80
N ARG A 247 -14.98 -1.70 -4.91
CA ARG A 247 -15.59 -1.37 -6.21
C ARG A 247 -14.58 -0.85 -7.22
N TYR A 248 -13.65 -0.01 -6.78
CA TYR A 248 -12.60 0.51 -7.64
C TYR A 248 -11.79 -0.63 -8.29
N TYR A 249 -11.28 -1.56 -7.49
CA TYR A 249 -10.47 -2.68 -7.99
C TYR A 249 -11.27 -3.78 -8.71
N GLN A 250 -12.59 -3.84 -8.56
CA GLN A 250 -13.48 -4.77 -9.28
C GLN A 250 -13.93 -4.24 -10.64
N SER A 251 -14.01 -2.91 -10.79
CA SER A 251 -14.51 -2.29 -12.02
C SER A 251 -13.54 -2.43 -13.19
N GLN A 252 -14.06 -2.60 -14.41
CA GLN A 252 -13.25 -2.66 -15.65
C GLN A 252 -12.52 -1.35 -15.96
N ASP A 253 -13.04 -0.25 -15.40
CA ASP A 253 -12.51 1.10 -15.53
C ASP A 253 -11.54 1.50 -14.42
N GLY A 254 -11.48 0.72 -13.34
CA GLY A 254 -10.56 0.95 -12.22
C GLY A 254 -9.18 0.35 -12.43
N HIS A 255 -8.35 0.39 -11.38
CA HIS A 255 -6.96 -0.07 -11.45
C HIS A 255 -6.84 -1.59 -11.38
N GLY A 256 -5.98 -2.18 -12.20
CA GLY A 256 -5.74 -3.62 -12.24
C GLY A 256 -6.66 -4.36 -13.22
N HIS A 257 -6.70 -5.68 -13.07
CA HIS A 257 -7.48 -6.57 -13.96
C HIS A 257 -8.92 -6.83 -13.49
N GLY A 258 -9.49 -6.01 -12.59
CA GLY A 258 -10.86 -6.20 -12.12
C GLY A 258 -11.03 -7.41 -11.19
N LEU A 259 -9.95 -7.92 -10.58
CA LEU A 259 -9.92 -9.16 -9.80
C LEU A 259 -9.71 -8.90 -8.31
N ALA A 260 -10.26 -7.81 -7.78
CA ALA A 260 -10.33 -7.63 -6.34
C ALA A 260 -11.18 -8.74 -5.70
N ILE A 261 -10.63 -9.32 -4.65
CA ILE A 261 -11.36 -10.23 -3.78
C ILE A 261 -12.25 -9.37 -2.88
N GLU A 262 -13.43 -9.89 -2.53
CA GLU A 262 -14.45 -9.22 -1.69
C GLU A 262 -14.01 -9.01 -0.22
N LYS A 263 -12.71 -8.87 0.04
CA LYS A 263 -12.13 -8.74 1.38
C LYS A 263 -10.98 -7.73 1.38
N VAL A 264 -10.81 -7.09 2.52
CA VAL A 264 -9.67 -6.22 2.84
C VAL A 264 -8.97 -6.74 4.09
N ILE A 265 -7.72 -6.33 4.29
CA ILE A 265 -6.99 -6.52 5.56
C ILE A 265 -6.92 -5.16 6.23
N LEU A 266 -7.33 -5.08 7.51
CA LEU A 266 -7.16 -3.86 8.30
C LEU A 266 -5.86 -3.95 9.10
N VAL A 267 -5.07 -2.89 9.07
CA VAL A 267 -3.87 -2.73 9.91
C VAL A 267 -4.06 -1.46 10.72
N THR A 268 -4.22 -1.60 12.03
CA THR A 268 -4.60 -0.49 12.89
C THR A 268 -3.47 -0.14 13.86
N HIS A 269 -3.32 1.15 14.18
CA HIS A 269 -2.45 1.59 15.26
C HIS A 269 -3.26 2.25 16.39
N SER A 270 -3.03 1.85 17.64
CA SER A 270 -3.62 2.48 18.83
C SER A 270 -5.15 2.63 18.72
N MET A 271 -5.69 3.86 18.88
CA MET A 271 -7.12 4.15 18.79
C MET A 271 -7.75 3.80 17.43
N GLY A 272 -6.96 3.67 16.37
CA GLY A 272 -7.44 3.15 15.09
C GLY A 272 -7.97 1.71 15.17
N GLY A 273 -7.65 0.96 16.23
CA GLY A 273 -8.24 -0.37 16.48
C GLY A 273 -9.62 -0.34 17.15
N LEU A 274 -10.07 0.83 17.60
CA LEU A 274 -11.43 1.05 18.12
C LEU A 274 -12.40 1.54 17.03
N VAL A 275 -11.86 2.04 15.92
CA VAL A 275 -12.58 2.48 14.71
C VAL A 275 -12.83 1.26 13.83
#